data_AF-A0A506QGP3-F1
#
_entry.id   AF-A0A506QGP3-F1
#
_cell.length_a   1.000
_cell.length_b   1.000
_cell.length_c   1.000
_cell.angle_alpha   90.00
_cell.angle_beta   90.00
_cell.angle_gamma   90.00
#
_symmetry.space_group_name_H-M   'P 1'
#
loop_
_entity.id
_entity.type
_entity.pdbx_description
1 polymer ?
#
loop_
_entity_poly.entity_id
_entity_poly.type
_entity_poly.pdbx_seq_one_letter_code
_entity_poly.pdbx_strand_id
1 'polypeptide(L)'
;MDNIIITSLIGAGGVISGAVVTAVMNYKNNQLNSKNERMKWYSNSFLQNKVDVISKCQLNLAKTINVIEYFCGDTGRSEMKESLNLKYANPYQEPKVWKFDYREITEKNKEDYIELTNSKAREMETLVAELQESLELIKVYLNDEEAKVIDEISRLIKEINHQLTNTIKKFNVSMEGDELASILNAYSHFDGFYAAIISEKRKTLKIISKHLYPEQLREIEK
;
A
#
# COMPACT_ATOMS: atom_id res chain seq x y z
N MET A 1 -63.54 48.74 -54.54
CA MET A 1 -63.98 47.34 -54.44
C MET A 1 -63.29 46.58 -55.55
N ASP A 2 -62.33 45.68 -55.35
CA ASP A 2 -61.78 45.07 -54.15
C ASP A 2 -60.31 44.70 -54.42
N ASN A 3 -59.43 45.11 -53.52
CA ASN A 3 -58.05 44.63 -53.40
C ASN A 3 -58.07 43.47 -52.41
N ILE A 4 -57.86 42.24 -52.87
CA ILE A 4 -57.62 41.09 -51.98
C ILE A 4 -56.28 40.48 -52.36
N ILE A 5 -55.26 40.93 -51.62
CA ILE A 5 -54.18 40.16 -50.99
C ILE A 5 -53.76 38.88 -51.73
N ILE A 6 -52.68 38.99 -52.51
CA ILE A 6 -51.78 37.87 -52.77
C ILE A 6 -50.40 38.28 -52.25
N THR A 7 -50.28 38.34 -50.92
CA THR A 7 -49.01 38.55 -50.24
C THR A 7 -48.92 37.67 -49.00
N SER A 8 -48.88 36.34 -49.17
CA SER A 8 -48.63 35.44 -48.03
C SER A 8 -48.33 33.98 -48.38
N LEU A 9 -47.58 33.68 -49.45
CA LEU A 9 -47.24 32.26 -49.74
C LEU A 9 -45.77 31.96 -50.06
N ILE A 10 -44.86 32.92 -49.90
CA ILE A 10 -43.41 32.67 -50.06
C ILE A 10 -42.65 32.67 -48.71
N GLY A 11 -43.28 33.13 -47.62
CA GLY A 11 -42.61 33.26 -46.31
C GLY A 11 -42.59 32.02 -45.42
N ALA A 12 -43.37 30.97 -45.69
CA ALA A 12 -43.52 29.85 -44.74
C ALA A 12 -42.57 28.66 -45.00
N GLY A 13 -42.13 28.44 -46.25
CA GLY A 13 -41.32 27.27 -46.61
C GLY A 13 -39.83 27.36 -46.21
N GLY A 14 -39.25 28.56 -46.21
CA GLY A 14 -37.84 28.79 -45.84
C GLY A 14 -37.58 28.78 -44.33
N VAL A 15 -38.56 29.20 -43.53
CA VAL A 15 -38.41 29.35 -42.08
C VAL A 15 -38.56 28.00 -41.35
N ILE A 16 -39.45 27.13 -41.86
CA ILE A 16 -39.64 25.78 -41.32
C ILE A 16 -38.44 24.88 -41.64
N SER A 17 -37.87 24.98 -42.84
CA SER A 17 -36.68 24.22 -43.23
C SER A 17 -35.43 24.65 -42.45
N GLY A 18 -35.22 25.95 -42.25
CA GLY A 18 -34.13 26.48 -41.40
C GLY A 18 -34.24 26.07 -39.92
N ALA A 19 -35.44 26.11 -39.36
CA ALA A 19 -35.69 25.69 -37.97
C ALA A 19 -35.44 24.19 -37.75
N VAL A 20 -35.85 23.34 -38.70
CA VAL A 20 -35.61 21.88 -38.65
C VAL A 20 -34.13 21.56 -38.78
N VAL A 21 -33.40 22.19 -39.73
CA VAL A 21 -31.95 21.99 -39.88
C VAL A 21 -31.20 22.43 -38.63
N THR A 22 -31.56 23.58 -38.05
CA THR A 22 -30.97 24.09 -36.81
C THR A 22 -31.25 23.16 -35.62
N ALA A 23 -32.48 22.63 -35.49
CA ALA A 23 -32.83 21.67 -34.45
C ALA A 23 -32.06 20.35 -34.59
N VAL A 24 -31.88 19.84 -35.82
CA VAL A 24 -31.10 18.62 -36.09
C VAL A 24 -29.61 18.83 -35.80
N MET A 25 -29.06 19.99 -36.18
CA MET A 25 -27.66 20.34 -35.87
C MET A 25 -27.44 20.52 -34.37
N ASN A 26 -28.35 21.20 -33.67
CA ASN A 26 -28.30 21.36 -32.22
C ASN A 26 -28.44 20.01 -31.49
N TYR A 27 -29.32 19.13 -31.97
CA TYR A 27 -29.46 17.78 -31.43
C TYR A 27 -28.18 16.95 -31.62
N LYS A 28 -27.56 17.00 -32.81
CA LYS A 28 -26.28 16.34 -33.08
C LYS A 28 -25.14 16.91 -32.23
N ASN A 29 -25.05 18.23 -32.10
CA ASN A 29 -24.06 18.90 -31.25
C ASN A 29 -24.27 18.55 -29.77
N ASN A 30 -25.51 18.52 -29.27
CA ASN A 30 -25.81 18.09 -27.90
C ASN A 30 -25.48 16.62 -27.67
N GLN A 31 -25.70 15.74 -28.65
CA GLN A 31 -25.25 14.35 -28.56
C GLN A 31 -23.72 14.21 -28.55
N LEU A 32 -23.00 14.98 -29.37
CA LEU A 32 -21.54 14.98 -29.39
C LEU A 32 -20.96 15.57 -28.09
N ASN A 33 -21.54 16.67 -27.61
CA ASN A 33 -21.15 17.29 -26.33
C ASN A 33 -21.41 16.34 -25.15
N SER A 34 -22.58 15.71 -25.08
CA SER A 34 -22.87 14.71 -24.03
C SER A 34 -22.03 13.44 -24.13
N LYS A 35 -21.55 13.06 -25.33
CA LYS A 35 -20.56 11.98 -25.50
C LYS A 35 -19.18 12.42 -25.01
N ASN A 36 -18.74 13.62 -25.36
CA ASN A 36 -17.49 14.21 -24.88
C ASN A 36 -17.49 14.41 -23.36
N GLU A 37 -18.58 14.89 -22.78
CA GLU A 37 -18.76 15.03 -21.33
C GLU A 37 -18.72 13.68 -20.63
N ARG A 38 -19.39 12.65 -21.18
CA ARG A 38 -19.27 11.28 -20.66
C ARG A 38 -17.84 10.76 -20.74
N MET A 39 -17.16 10.93 -21.87
CA MET A 39 -15.75 10.52 -22.01
C MET A 39 -14.83 11.24 -21.01
N LYS A 40 -15.02 12.55 -20.81
CA LYS A 40 -14.31 13.32 -19.79
C LYS A 40 -14.61 12.82 -18.38
N TRP A 41 -15.87 12.52 -18.07
CA TRP A 41 -16.26 11.96 -16.78
C TRP A 41 -15.60 10.60 -16.55
N TYR A 42 -15.68 9.67 -17.51
CA TYR A 42 -15.03 8.36 -17.42
C TYR A 42 -13.51 8.49 -17.24
N SER A 43 -12.86 9.38 -17.99
CA SER A 43 -11.42 9.62 -17.86
C SER A 43 -11.06 10.19 -16.49
N ASN A 44 -11.83 11.15 -15.97
CA ASN A 44 -11.60 11.72 -14.64
C ASN A 44 -11.81 10.68 -13.54
N SER A 45 -12.89 9.89 -13.62
CA SER A 45 -13.15 8.81 -12.65
C SER A 45 -12.08 7.72 -12.71
N PHE A 46 -11.60 7.36 -13.90
CA PHE A 46 -10.50 6.42 -14.05
C PHE A 46 -9.20 6.94 -13.41
N LEU A 47 -8.85 8.20 -13.66
CA LEU A 47 -7.67 8.83 -13.07
C LEU A 47 -7.77 8.92 -11.54
N GLN A 48 -8.93 9.31 -11.01
CA GLN A 48 -9.19 9.34 -9.57
C GLN A 48 -9.03 7.95 -8.94
N ASN A 49 -9.69 6.94 -9.50
CA ASN A 49 -9.57 5.57 -9.01
C ASN A 49 -8.11 5.06 -9.05
N LYS A 50 -7.37 5.38 -10.12
CA LYS A 50 -5.94 5.04 -10.22
C LYS A 50 -5.14 5.70 -9.09
N VAL A 51 -5.32 7.01 -8.87
CA VAL A 51 -4.61 7.75 -7.81
C VAL A 51 -4.95 7.20 -6.42
N ASP A 52 -6.23 6.92 -6.15
CA ASP A 52 -6.68 6.38 -4.87
C ASP A 52 -6.07 4.99 -4.60
N VAL A 53 -6.11 4.10 -5.58
CA VAL A 53 -5.55 2.74 -5.47
C VAL A 53 -4.04 2.79 -5.23
N ILE A 54 -3.31 3.61 -6.00
CA ILE A 54 -1.85 3.70 -5.88
C ILE A 54 -1.44 4.38 -4.57
N SER A 55 -2.17 5.41 -4.12
CA SER A 55 -1.93 6.08 -2.84
C SER A 55 -2.21 5.15 -1.66
N LYS A 56 -3.30 4.38 -1.72
CA LYS A 56 -3.62 3.34 -0.73
C LYS A 56 -2.53 2.28 -0.66
N CYS A 57 -2.01 1.84 -1.80
CA CYS A 57 -0.89 0.91 -1.86
C CYS A 57 0.37 1.48 -1.20
N GLN A 58 0.73 2.73 -1.50
CA GLN A 58 1.87 3.41 -0.86
C GLN A 58 1.72 3.46 0.66
N LEU A 59 0.54 3.81 1.17
CA LEU A 59 0.25 3.88 2.59
C LEU A 59 0.33 2.49 3.25
N ASN A 60 -0.30 1.48 2.65
CA ASN A 60 -0.28 0.11 3.16
C ASN A 60 1.13 -0.46 3.17
N LEU A 61 1.93 -0.15 2.15
CA LEU A 61 3.33 -0.57 2.08
C LEU A 61 4.14 0.06 3.21
N ALA A 62 3.97 1.36 3.45
CA ALA A 62 4.66 2.07 4.52
C ALA A 62 4.29 1.49 5.91
N LYS A 63 3.00 1.29 6.18
CA LYS A 63 2.51 0.70 7.44
C LYS A 63 3.07 -0.70 7.66
N THR A 64 2.99 -1.55 6.65
CA THR A 64 3.48 -2.94 6.73
C THR A 64 4.98 -2.99 7.00
N ILE A 65 5.76 -2.13 6.33
CA ILE A 65 7.21 -2.09 6.55
C ILE A 65 7.55 -1.57 7.95
N ASN A 66 6.83 -0.58 8.46
CA ASN A 66 7.04 -0.11 9.84
C ASN A 66 6.79 -1.22 10.88
N VAL A 67 5.78 -2.07 10.65
CA VAL A 67 5.51 -3.20 11.55
C VAL A 67 6.55 -4.32 11.40
N ILE A 68 7.08 -4.56 10.20
CA ILE A 68 8.22 -5.48 10.00
C ILE A 68 9.47 -4.94 10.72
N GLU A 69 9.71 -3.63 10.61
CA GLU A 69 10.83 -2.94 11.24
C GLU A 69 10.77 -3.01 12.76
N TYR A 70 9.57 -3.06 13.37
CA TYR A 70 9.43 -3.34 14.79
C TYR A 70 10.14 -4.66 15.18
N PHE A 71 9.91 -5.74 14.44
CA PHE A 71 10.50 -7.05 14.75
C PHE A 71 11.99 -7.16 14.42
N CYS A 72 12.46 -6.39 13.43
CA CYS A 72 13.86 -6.47 12.96
C CYS A 72 14.76 -5.38 13.56
N GLY A 73 14.19 -4.29 14.05
CA GLY A 73 14.89 -3.09 14.51
C GLY A 73 15.05 -2.98 16.02
N ASP A 74 15.60 -1.85 16.45
CA ASP A 74 15.93 -1.60 17.86
C ASP A 74 14.70 -1.43 18.74
N THR A 75 13.58 -0.94 18.21
CA THR A 75 12.33 -0.73 18.97
C THR A 75 11.81 -2.04 19.57
N GLY A 76 11.62 -3.07 18.75
CA GLY A 76 11.17 -4.37 19.25
C GLY A 76 12.21 -5.05 20.14
N ARG A 77 13.51 -4.89 19.85
CA ARG A 77 14.58 -5.40 20.74
C ARG A 77 14.56 -4.72 22.11
N SER A 78 14.24 -3.43 22.17
CA SER A 78 14.09 -2.68 23.42
C SER A 78 12.87 -3.13 24.21
N GLU A 79 11.70 -3.24 23.57
CA GLU A 79 10.47 -3.70 24.24
C GLU A 79 10.58 -5.16 24.68
N MET A 80 11.24 -6.02 23.90
CA MET A 80 11.59 -7.38 24.30
C MET A 80 12.43 -7.39 25.58
N LYS A 81 13.48 -6.56 25.63
CA LYS A 81 14.32 -6.43 26.83
C LYS A 81 13.51 -5.99 28.04
N GLU A 82 12.61 -5.04 27.87
CA GLU A 82 11.77 -4.50 28.96
C GLU A 82 10.76 -5.53 29.47
N SER A 83 9.96 -6.12 28.58
CA SER A 83 8.93 -7.12 28.91
C SER A 83 9.51 -8.38 29.54
N LEU A 84 10.63 -8.88 29.02
CA LEU A 84 11.33 -10.04 29.57
C LEU A 84 12.24 -9.70 30.75
N ASN A 85 12.34 -8.41 31.14
CA ASN A 85 13.24 -7.91 32.19
C ASN A 85 14.70 -8.37 32.00
N LEU A 86 15.20 -8.34 30.76
CA LEU A 86 16.52 -8.84 30.41
C LEU A 86 17.64 -7.89 30.84
N LYS A 87 18.72 -8.49 31.36
CA LYS A 87 19.98 -7.82 31.66
C LYS A 87 20.99 -8.12 30.56
N TYR A 88 21.82 -7.13 30.21
CA TYR A 88 22.93 -7.36 29.28
C TYR A 88 23.90 -8.40 29.85
N ALA A 89 24.33 -9.34 29.00
CA ALA A 89 25.30 -10.36 29.38
C ALA A 89 26.63 -9.75 29.85
N ASN A 90 27.05 -8.61 29.25
CA ASN A 90 28.15 -7.78 29.74
C ASN A 90 27.67 -6.35 30.01
N PRO A 91 27.36 -5.99 31.28
CA PRO A 91 26.90 -4.66 31.65
C PRO A 91 27.93 -3.55 31.45
N TYR A 92 29.22 -3.87 31.32
CA TYR A 92 30.31 -2.89 31.25
C TYR A 92 30.82 -2.62 29.83
N GLN A 93 30.36 -3.39 28.84
CA GLN A 93 30.77 -3.20 27.45
C GLN A 93 30.12 -1.95 26.83
N GLU A 94 30.92 -1.19 26.08
CA GLU A 94 30.49 -0.11 25.17
C GLU A 94 31.11 -0.30 23.77
N PRO A 95 30.33 -0.22 22.67
CA PRO A 95 28.88 -0.06 22.65
C PRO A 95 28.15 -1.31 23.17
N LYS A 96 26.91 -1.12 23.66
CA LYS A 96 26.07 -2.24 24.11
C LYS A 96 25.81 -3.18 22.95
N VAL A 97 26.04 -4.47 23.18
CA VAL A 97 25.69 -5.53 22.24
C VAL A 97 24.38 -6.15 22.71
N TRP A 98 23.46 -6.41 21.77
CA TRP A 98 22.18 -7.11 22.00
C TRP A 98 22.38 -8.59 22.38
N LYS A 99 23.03 -8.82 23.52
CA LYS A 99 23.26 -10.13 24.14
C LYS A 99 22.81 -10.06 25.60
N PHE A 100 21.97 -11.00 26.00
CA PHE A 100 21.26 -10.97 27.27
C PHE A 100 21.51 -12.19 28.13
N ASP A 101 21.29 -12.02 29.43
CA ASP A 101 21.15 -13.11 30.40
C ASP A 101 19.66 -13.45 30.57
N TYR A 102 19.34 -14.75 30.46
CA TYR A 102 17.97 -15.28 30.50
C TYR A 102 17.62 -15.96 31.83
N ARG A 103 18.56 -16.01 32.81
CA ARG A 103 18.40 -16.76 34.06
C ARG A 103 17.36 -16.20 35.03
N GLU A 104 17.06 -14.91 34.96
CA GLU A 104 16.16 -14.22 35.90
C GLU A 104 14.74 -14.00 35.34
N ILE A 105 14.38 -14.65 34.24
CA ILE A 105 13.07 -14.46 33.58
C ILE A 105 11.99 -15.22 34.36
N THR A 106 10.98 -14.50 34.84
CA THR A 106 9.82 -15.10 35.50
C THR A 106 8.77 -15.56 34.50
N GLU A 107 7.83 -16.42 34.93
CA GLU A 107 6.66 -16.79 34.10
C GLU A 107 5.85 -15.56 33.71
N LYS A 108 5.66 -14.60 34.63
CA LYS A 108 4.96 -13.35 34.34
C LYS A 108 5.62 -12.53 33.24
N ASN A 109 6.95 -12.46 33.24
CA ASN A 109 7.70 -11.80 32.15
C ASN A 109 7.46 -12.47 30.80
N LYS A 110 7.39 -13.81 30.77
CA LYS A 110 7.09 -14.56 29.55
C LYS A 110 5.66 -14.31 29.08
N GLU A 111 4.69 -14.31 29.98
CA GLU A 111 3.29 -13.97 29.66
C GLU A 111 3.18 -12.58 29.02
N ASP A 112 3.79 -11.56 29.63
CA ASP A 112 3.75 -10.19 29.14
C ASP A 112 4.38 -10.08 27.74
N TYR A 113 5.52 -10.74 27.52
CA TYR A 113 6.16 -10.75 26.21
C TYR A 113 5.37 -11.52 25.16
N ILE A 114 4.77 -12.66 25.52
CA ILE A 114 3.92 -13.46 24.64
C ILE A 114 2.68 -12.65 24.23
N GLU A 115 2.03 -11.96 25.16
CA GLU A 115 0.89 -11.11 24.88
C GLU A 115 1.26 -9.96 23.92
N LEU A 116 2.33 -9.23 24.23
CA LEU A 116 2.85 -8.13 23.40
C LEU A 116 3.17 -8.62 21.98
N THR A 117 3.95 -9.69 21.88
CA THR A 117 4.43 -10.22 20.59
C THR A 117 3.28 -10.77 19.75
N ASN A 118 2.30 -11.45 20.37
CA ASN A 118 1.10 -11.91 19.67
C ASN A 118 0.22 -10.75 19.17
N SER A 119 0.09 -9.69 19.96
CA SER A 119 -0.63 -8.49 19.54
C SER A 119 0.01 -7.88 18.29
N LYS A 120 1.33 -7.72 18.29
CA LYS A 120 2.11 -7.23 17.15
C LYS A 120 2.06 -8.15 15.94
N ALA A 121 2.05 -9.47 16.14
CA ALA A 121 1.91 -10.44 15.06
C ALA A 121 0.55 -10.30 14.35
N ARG A 122 -0.54 -10.13 15.10
CA ARG A 122 -1.89 -9.93 14.53
C ARG A 122 -2.00 -8.63 13.75
N GLU A 123 -1.39 -7.56 14.26
CA GLU A 123 -1.26 -6.28 13.55
C GLU A 123 -0.54 -6.50 12.20
N MET A 124 0.57 -7.23 12.21
CA MET A 124 1.33 -7.58 11.01
C MET A 124 0.51 -8.39 10.01
N GLU A 125 -0.14 -9.46 10.44
CA GLU A 125 -0.97 -10.31 9.56
C GLU A 125 -2.07 -9.50 8.87
N THR A 126 -2.71 -8.58 9.60
CA THR A 126 -3.74 -7.70 9.07
C THR A 126 -3.17 -6.75 8.00
N LEU A 127 -2.08 -6.04 8.31
CA LEU A 127 -1.45 -5.11 7.38
C LEU A 127 -0.90 -5.81 6.13
N VAL A 128 -0.34 -7.01 6.29
CA VAL A 128 0.14 -7.83 5.17
C VAL A 128 -1.01 -8.23 4.25
N ALA A 129 -2.18 -8.60 4.78
CA ALA A 129 -3.36 -8.90 3.97
C ALA A 129 -3.86 -7.66 3.21
N GLU A 130 -3.99 -6.52 3.89
CA GLU A 130 -4.39 -5.25 3.27
C GLU A 130 -3.39 -4.78 2.19
N LEU A 131 -2.10 -4.99 2.42
CA LEU A 131 -1.06 -4.69 1.44
C LEU A 131 -1.21 -5.60 0.21
N GLN A 132 -1.38 -6.90 0.40
CA GLN A 132 -1.55 -7.84 -0.72
C GLN A 132 -2.71 -7.45 -1.62
N GLU A 133 -3.87 -7.12 -1.03
CA GLU A 133 -5.03 -6.64 -1.80
C GLU A 133 -4.66 -5.40 -2.61
N SER A 134 -4.01 -4.41 -1.98
CA SER A 134 -3.60 -3.19 -2.67
C SER A 134 -2.55 -3.42 -3.77
N LEU A 135 -1.63 -4.36 -3.58
CA LEU A 135 -0.59 -4.70 -4.56
C LEU A 135 -1.21 -5.38 -5.79
N GLU A 136 -2.19 -6.27 -5.61
CA GLU A 136 -2.92 -6.87 -6.74
C GLU A 136 -3.71 -5.82 -7.52
N LEU A 137 -4.34 -4.87 -6.84
CA LEU A 137 -5.11 -3.81 -7.49
C LEU A 137 -4.24 -2.86 -8.32
N ILE A 138 -3.03 -2.51 -7.85
CA ILE A 138 -2.16 -1.61 -8.63
C ILE A 138 -1.67 -2.26 -9.92
N LYS A 139 -1.52 -3.59 -9.98
CA LYS A 139 -0.98 -4.30 -11.15
C LYS A 139 -1.78 -4.06 -12.42
N VAL A 140 -3.08 -3.76 -12.31
CA VAL A 140 -3.95 -3.39 -13.44
C VAL A 140 -3.43 -2.14 -14.19
N TYR A 141 -2.66 -1.29 -13.51
CA TYR A 141 -2.12 -0.04 -14.06
C TYR A 141 -0.64 -0.12 -14.44
N LEU A 142 0.00 -1.28 -14.25
CA LEU A 142 1.44 -1.48 -14.46
C LEU A 142 1.71 -2.28 -15.72
N ASN A 143 2.92 -2.13 -16.27
CA ASN A 143 3.42 -3.06 -17.27
C ASN A 143 4.02 -4.33 -16.62
N ASP A 144 4.33 -5.34 -17.42
CA ASP A 144 4.83 -6.63 -16.94
C ASP A 144 6.14 -6.54 -16.13
N GLU A 145 7.04 -5.61 -16.49
CA GLU A 145 8.31 -5.42 -15.76
C GLU A 145 8.07 -4.78 -14.39
N GLU A 146 7.21 -3.76 -14.34
CA GLU A 146 6.80 -3.10 -13.10
C GLU A 146 6.04 -4.07 -12.19
N ALA A 147 5.15 -4.90 -12.75
CA ALA A 147 4.41 -5.92 -12.03
C ALA A 147 5.32 -6.97 -11.38
N LYS A 148 6.44 -7.36 -12.03
CA LYS A 148 7.42 -8.28 -11.43
C LYS A 148 8.07 -7.71 -10.17
N VAL A 149 8.35 -6.41 -10.13
CA VAL A 149 8.89 -5.75 -8.93
C VAL A 149 7.87 -5.76 -7.79
N ILE A 150 6.59 -5.54 -8.11
CA ILE A 150 5.48 -5.65 -7.16
C ILE A 150 5.34 -7.08 -6.62
N ASP A 151 5.49 -8.09 -7.48
CA ASP A 151 5.43 -9.50 -7.07
C ASP A 151 6.58 -9.88 -6.14
N GLU A 152 7.77 -9.37 -6.40
CA GLU A 152 8.94 -9.67 -5.58
C GLU A 152 8.83 -9.09 -4.17
N ILE A 153 8.39 -7.84 -4.02
CA ILE A 153 8.17 -7.26 -2.68
C ILE A 153 7.02 -7.96 -1.94
N SER A 154 5.94 -8.33 -2.66
CA SER A 154 4.82 -9.10 -2.11
C SER A 154 5.29 -10.45 -1.57
N ARG A 155 6.14 -11.16 -2.34
CA ARG A 155 6.73 -12.44 -1.98
C ARG A 155 7.60 -12.33 -0.71
N LEU A 156 8.52 -11.37 -0.67
CA LEU A 156 9.41 -11.17 0.48
C LEU A 156 8.63 -10.83 1.76
N ILE A 157 7.61 -9.97 1.66
CA ILE A 157 6.75 -9.61 2.80
C ILE A 157 5.92 -10.80 3.28
N LYS A 158 5.37 -11.61 2.37
CA LYS A 158 4.68 -12.86 2.71
C LYS A 158 5.59 -13.83 3.45
N GLU A 159 6.81 -13.98 2.95
CA GLU A 159 7.79 -14.91 3.50
C GLU A 159 8.22 -14.52 4.92
N ILE A 160 8.58 -13.25 5.14
CA ILE A 160 8.95 -12.77 6.49
C ILE A 160 7.76 -12.87 7.46
N ASN A 161 6.53 -12.54 7.02
CA ASN A 161 5.33 -12.70 7.84
C ASN A 161 5.11 -14.15 8.25
N HIS A 162 5.22 -15.08 7.30
CA HIS A 162 5.05 -16.50 7.59
C HIS A 162 6.10 -17.00 8.59
N GLN A 163 7.38 -16.64 8.40
CA GLN A 163 8.45 -17.06 9.29
C GLN A 163 8.31 -16.45 10.69
N LEU A 164 7.99 -15.15 10.79
CA LEU A 164 7.77 -14.47 12.07
C LEU A 164 6.59 -15.08 12.81
N THR A 165 5.40 -15.15 12.21
CA THR A 165 4.21 -15.74 12.83
C THR A 165 4.47 -17.17 13.31
N ASN A 166 5.12 -18.00 12.50
CA ASN A 166 5.42 -19.38 12.89
C ASN A 166 6.42 -19.46 14.05
N THR A 167 7.33 -18.49 14.16
CA THR A 167 8.27 -18.40 15.27
C THR A 167 7.56 -17.95 16.55
N ILE A 168 6.69 -16.94 16.45
CA ILE A 168 5.90 -16.42 17.57
C ILE A 168 4.99 -17.48 18.16
N LYS A 169 4.35 -18.30 17.30
CA LYS A 169 3.49 -19.42 17.73
C LYS A 169 4.20 -20.50 18.55
N LYS A 170 5.54 -20.54 18.52
CA LYS A 170 6.30 -21.49 19.33
C LYS A 170 6.39 -21.02 20.78
N PHE A 171 6.30 -19.72 21.08
CA PHE A 171 6.48 -19.25 22.45
C PHE A 171 5.46 -19.84 23.41
N ASN A 172 5.95 -20.29 24.57
CA ASN A 172 5.14 -20.82 25.64
C ASN A 172 5.73 -20.40 26.99
N VAL A 173 4.87 -20.10 27.96
CA VAL A 173 5.25 -19.71 29.34
C VAL A 173 6.07 -20.81 30.01
N SER A 174 5.80 -22.08 29.70
CA SER A 174 6.54 -23.22 30.25
C SER A 174 7.93 -23.44 29.64
N MET A 175 8.37 -22.62 28.68
CA MET A 175 9.69 -22.77 28.07
C MET A 175 10.80 -22.44 29.06
N GLU A 176 11.85 -23.25 29.05
CA GLU A 176 13.09 -22.97 29.78
C GLU A 176 13.82 -21.76 29.18
N GLY A 177 14.65 -21.09 29.99
CA GLY A 177 15.37 -19.88 29.58
C GLY A 177 16.26 -20.08 28.35
N ASP A 178 16.89 -21.25 28.21
CA ASP A 178 17.75 -21.59 27.07
C ASP A 178 16.95 -21.81 25.78
N GLU A 179 15.77 -22.41 25.88
CA GLU A 179 14.87 -22.60 24.73
C GLU A 179 14.33 -21.24 24.25
N LEU A 180 13.93 -20.38 25.19
CA LEU A 180 13.53 -19.00 24.92
C LEU A 180 14.68 -18.22 24.25
N ALA A 181 15.91 -18.32 24.76
CA ALA A 181 17.08 -17.69 24.19
C ALA A 181 17.36 -18.18 22.75
N SER A 182 17.19 -19.48 22.47
CA SER A 182 17.36 -20.03 21.13
C SER A 182 16.34 -19.46 20.15
N ILE A 183 15.07 -19.35 20.55
CA ILE A 183 14.01 -18.78 19.71
C ILE A 183 14.25 -17.28 19.48
N LEU A 184 14.62 -16.53 20.53
CA LEU A 184 14.89 -15.10 20.44
C LEU A 184 16.13 -14.79 19.59
N ASN A 185 17.20 -15.60 19.71
CA ASN A 185 18.37 -15.46 18.84
C ASN A 185 18.05 -15.81 17.39
N ALA A 186 17.08 -16.68 17.10
CA ALA A 186 16.62 -16.90 15.74
C ALA A 186 15.97 -15.63 15.12
N TYR A 187 15.49 -14.67 15.92
CA TYR A 187 15.00 -13.39 15.37
C TYR A 187 16.11 -12.55 14.74
N SER A 188 17.35 -12.70 15.21
CA SER A 188 18.50 -12.00 14.60
C SER A 188 18.83 -12.50 13.19
N HIS A 189 18.23 -13.59 12.71
CA HIS A 189 18.32 -14.03 11.31
C HIS A 189 17.43 -13.22 10.35
N PHE A 190 16.46 -12.45 10.84
CA PHE A 190 15.55 -11.69 9.97
C PHE A 190 16.19 -10.45 9.36
N ASP A 191 17.38 -10.06 9.82
CA ASP A 191 18.13 -8.90 9.31
C ASP A 191 18.39 -9.01 7.79
N GLY A 192 18.66 -10.22 7.28
CA GLY A 192 18.86 -10.46 5.84
C GLY A 192 17.58 -10.27 5.02
N PHE A 193 16.45 -10.77 5.53
CA PHE A 193 15.14 -10.57 4.89
C PHE A 193 14.72 -9.12 4.91
N TYR A 194 14.92 -8.43 6.03
CA TYR A 194 14.62 -7.02 6.17
C TYR A 194 15.44 -6.17 5.19
N ALA A 195 16.75 -6.43 5.05
CA ALA A 195 17.58 -5.74 4.08
C ALA A 195 17.08 -5.92 2.63
N ALA A 196 16.67 -7.14 2.26
CA ALA A 196 16.07 -7.41 0.96
C ALA A 196 14.75 -6.63 0.75
N ILE A 197 13.87 -6.62 1.75
CA ILE A 197 12.60 -5.87 1.74
C ILE A 197 12.86 -4.38 1.56
N ILE A 198 13.84 -3.80 2.26
CA ILE A 198 14.17 -2.37 2.13
C ILE A 198 14.74 -2.04 0.75
N SER A 199 15.53 -2.93 0.16
CA SER A 199 16.01 -2.79 -1.22
C SER A 199 14.84 -2.76 -2.21
N GLU A 200 13.93 -3.75 -2.13
CA GLU A 200 12.77 -3.83 -3.02
C GLU A 200 11.75 -2.71 -2.76
N LYS A 201 11.59 -2.26 -1.51
CA LYS A 201 10.78 -1.08 -1.15
C LYS A 201 11.16 0.13 -1.99
N ARG A 202 12.46 0.39 -2.16
CA ARG A 202 12.92 1.55 -2.95
C ARG A 202 12.50 1.45 -4.41
N LYS A 203 12.62 0.26 -5.01
CA LYS A 203 12.19 0.01 -6.40
C LYS A 203 10.68 0.15 -6.53
N THR A 204 9.92 -0.45 -5.63
CA THR A 204 8.45 -0.35 -5.57
C THR A 204 7.98 1.09 -5.42
N LEU A 205 8.57 1.85 -4.49
CA LEU A 205 8.23 3.27 -4.32
C LEU A 205 8.55 4.08 -5.56
N LYS A 206 9.64 3.80 -6.28
CA LYS A 206 9.96 4.46 -7.55
C LYS A 206 8.86 4.24 -8.59
N ILE A 207 8.35 3.01 -8.70
CA ILE A 207 7.23 2.67 -9.60
C ILE A 207 5.96 3.41 -9.17
N ILE A 208 5.59 3.33 -7.89
CA ILE A 208 4.42 4.01 -7.33
C ILE A 208 4.49 5.53 -7.61
N SER A 209 5.62 6.17 -7.31
CA SER A 209 5.83 7.60 -7.53
C SER A 209 5.77 7.98 -9.02
N LYS A 210 6.30 7.15 -9.92
CA LYS A 210 6.17 7.36 -11.38
C LYS A 210 4.72 7.44 -11.84
N HIS A 211 3.85 6.63 -11.24
CA HIS A 211 2.44 6.60 -11.60
C HIS A 211 1.58 7.64 -10.86
N LEU A 212 2.00 8.11 -9.69
CA LEU A 212 1.34 9.20 -8.95
C LEU A 212 1.73 10.59 -9.46
N TYR A 213 3.00 10.79 -9.80
CA TYR A 213 3.59 12.11 -10.09
C TYR A 213 4.41 12.11 -11.39
N PRO A 214 3.78 11.84 -12.55
CA PRO A 214 4.51 11.68 -13.82
C PRO A 214 5.21 12.96 -14.30
N GLU A 215 4.70 14.15 -13.94
CA GLU A 215 5.29 15.44 -14.35
C GLU A 215 6.52 15.83 -13.49
N GLN A 216 6.46 15.59 -12.17
CA GLN A 216 7.53 15.96 -11.23
C GLN A 216 8.82 15.14 -11.42
N LEU A 217 8.70 13.90 -11.89
CA LEU A 217 9.87 13.06 -12.20
C LEU A 217 10.59 13.48 -13.50
N ARG A 218 9.89 14.11 -14.47
CA ARG A 218 10.52 14.64 -15.68
C ARG A 218 11.40 15.87 -15.42
N GLU A 219 11.16 16.59 -14.34
CA GLU A 219 11.98 17.75 -13.94
C GLU A 219 13.23 17.32 -13.15
N ILE A 220 13.21 16.16 -12.50
CA ILE A 220 14.36 15.60 -11.76
C ILE A 220 15.33 14.86 -12.70
N GLU A 221 14.87 14.38 -13.85
CA GLU A 221 15.68 13.68 -14.86
C GLU A 221 16.25 14.62 -15.95
N LYS A 222 16.02 15.94 -15.86
CA LYS A 222 16.64 16.97 -16.72
C LYS A 222 17.81 17.64 -15.99
#